data_AF-A0A540WI03-F1
#
_entry.id   AF-A0A540WI03-F1
#
_cell.length_a   1.000
_cell.length_b   1.000
_cell.length_c   1.000
_cell.angle_alpha   90.00
_cell.angle_beta   90.00
_cell.angle_gamma   90.00
#
_symmetry.space_group_name_H-M   'P 1'
#
loop_
_entity.id
_entity.type
_entity.pdbx_description
1 polymer ?
#
loop_
_entity_poly.entity_id
_entity_poly.type
_entity_poly.pdbx_seq_one_letter_code
_entity_poly.pdbx_strand_id
1 'polypeptide(L)'
;MSIIGLDIGYSNLKLAYSDKSGNLVTAIRPAGAAPADRFGSRFDGRAQDDFLHVLVGDDPYIAGVSSDRAEMWERSLHADYANTPSYQALFHAGLLMAGTTDVKMLVTGLPVHQYKDEKLRAALEAKFIGEHRITPKRTVNVEKVKVVAQPVGGLFDMINQEDEENPQIDEDARILVIDPGFFSIDWVLIANGQLQLRSSGT
;
A
#
# COMPACT_ATOMS: atom_id res chain seq x y z
N MET A 1 -1.46 -9.53 17.73
CA MET A 1 -0.45 -8.52 17.34
C MET A 1 -0.96 -7.82 16.10
N SER A 2 -1.05 -6.48 16.07
CA SER A 2 -1.60 -5.78 14.90
C SER A 2 -0.52 -5.56 13.85
N ILE A 3 -0.58 -6.34 12.78
CA ILE A 3 0.29 -6.25 11.60
C ILE A 3 -0.58 -5.84 10.41
N ILE A 4 -0.09 -4.90 9.60
CA ILE A 4 -0.78 -4.46 8.38
C ILE A 4 0.20 -4.61 7.21
N GLY A 5 -0.20 -5.34 6.18
CA GLY A 5 0.39 -5.28 4.84
C GLY A 5 -0.33 -4.23 4.00
N LEU A 6 0.41 -3.31 3.41
CA LEU A 6 -0.12 -2.17 2.67
C LEU A 6 0.68 -1.94 1.38
N ASP A 7 0.04 -2.15 0.23
CA ASP A 7 0.62 -1.86 -1.09
C ASP A 7 -0.15 -0.70 -1.74
N ILE A 8 0.53 0.45 -1.89
CA ILE A 8 -0.02 1.65 -2.53
C ILE A 8 0.60 1.75 -3.93
N GLY A 9 -0.07 1.13 -4.90
CA GLY A 9 0.34 1.17 -6.31
C GLY A 9 -0.33 2.29 -7.10
N TYR A 10 0.09 2.48 -8.35
CA TYR A 10 -0.49 3.49 -9.25
C TYR A 10 -1.97 3.27 -9.62
N SER A 11 -2.54 2.10 -9.36
CA SER A 11 -3.93 1.79 -9.72
C SER A 11 -4.76 1.33 -8.53
N ASN A 12 -4.16 0.55 -7.63
CA ASN A 12 -4.85 -0.06 -6.52
C ASN A 12 -4.11 0.21 -5.21
N LEU A 13 -4.90 0.53 -4.19
CA LEU A 13 -4.58 0.40 -2.79
C LEU A 13 -4.96 -1.03 -2.36
N LYS A 14 -3.98 -1.84 -1.96
CA LYS A 14 -4.20 -3.21 -1.49
C LYS A 14 -3.82 -3.32 -0.02
N LEU A 15 -4.62 -4.05 0.75
CA LEU A 15 -4.43 -4.24 2.17
C LEU A 15 -4.56 -5.70 2.57
N ALA A 16 -3.78 -6.09 3.57
CA ALA A 16 -3.93 -7.33 4.34
C ALA A 16 -3.76 -7.01 5.83
N TYR A 17 -4.72 -7.37 6.68
CA TYR A 17 -4.66 -7.08 8.12
C TYR A 17 -5.50 -8.09 8.91
N SER A 18 -5.26 -8.18 10.22
CA SER A 18 -6.12 -8.98 11.11
C SER A 18 -7.31 -8.16 11.60
N ASP A 19 -8.52 -8.68 11.47
CA ASP A 19 -9.71 -8.09 12.07
C ASP A 19 -9.71 -8.23 13.61
N LYS A 20 -10.76 -7.72 14.27
CA LYS A 20 -10.91 -7.80 15.74
C LYS A 20 -11.03 -9.24 16.26
N SER A 21 -11.44 -10.17 15.40
CA SER A 21 -11.56 -11.61 15.71
C SER A 21 -10.26 -12.37 15.43
N GLY A 22 -9.25 -11.70 14.87
CA GLY A 22 -7.95 -12.28 14.51
C GLY A 22 -7.91 -12.92 13.11
N ASN A 23 -8.98 -12.81 12.31
CA ASN A 23 -9.02 -13.36 10.96
C ASN A 23 -8.22 -12.47 10.00
N LEU A 24 -7.53 -13.09 9.04
CA LEU A 24 -6.92 -12.37 7.94
C LEU A 24 -8.01 -11.79 7.03
N VAL A 25 -7.98 -10.48 6.83
CA VAL A 25 -8.83 -9.74 5.90
C VAL A 25 -7.94 -9.11 4.85
N THR A 26 -8.29 -9.32 3.57
CA THR A 26 -7.71 -8.60 2.45
C THR A 26 -8.72 -7.64 1.85
N ALA A 27 -8.24 -6.50 1.36
CA ALA A 27 -9.10 -5.51 0.72
C ALA A 27 -8.37 -4.82 -0.43
N ILE A 28 -9.13 -4.48 -1.48
CA ILE A 28 -8.64 -3.71 -2.62
C ILE A 28 -9.57 -2.51 -2.83
N ARG A 29 -8.95 -1.35 -3.07
CA ARG A 29 -9.60 -0.10 -3.46
C ARG A 29 -8.82 0.54 -4.60
N PRO A 30 -9.46 1.33 -5.47
CA PRO A 30 -8.72 2.18 -6.40
C PRO A 30 -7.75 3.12 -5.66
N ALA A 31 -6.56 3.35 -6.22
CA ALA A 31 -5.53 4.25 -5.68
C ALA A 31 -5.75 5.74 -6.03
N GLY A 32 -7.00 6.18 -6.08
CA GLY A 32 -7.34 7.59 -6.23
C GLY A 32 -7.57 8.25 -4.88
N ALA A 33 -6.95 9.42 -4.68
CA ALA A 33 -7.19 10.25 -3.52
C ALA A 33 -7.00 11.73 -3.85
N ALA A 34 -8.00 12.55 -3.54
CA ALA A 34 -8.00 13.98 -3.83
C ALA A 34 -8.58 14.78 -2.67
N PRO A 35 -8.30 16.09 -2.59
CA PRO A 35 -8.97 16.97 -1.63
C PRO A 35 -10.49 16.83 -1.72
N ALA A 36 -11.17 16.88 -0.58
CA ALA A 36 -12.61 16.60 -0.51
C ALA A 36 -13.45 17.61 -1.30
N ASP A 37 -12.97 18.84 -1.49
CA ASP A 37 -13.61 19.89 -2.29
C ASP A 37 -13.63 19.60 -3.81
N ARG A 38 -12.88 18.58 -4.27
CA ARG A 38 -12.88 18.11 -5.67
C ARG A 38 -14.00 17.14 -5.99
N PHE A 39 -14.80 16.76 -5.00
CA PHE A 39 -15.93 15.87 -5.19
C PHE A 39 -17.22 16.69 -5.17
N GLY A 40 -17.91 16.73 -6.30
CA GLY A 40 -19.20 17.40 -6.39
C GLY A 40 -20.23 16.79 -5.43
N SER A 41 -21.16 17.63 -4.97
CA SER A 41 -22.37 17.17 -4.26
C SER A 41 -23.20 16.31 -5.21
N ARG A 42 -23.34 15.01 -4.96
CA ARG A 42 -24.31 14.21 -5.74
C ARG A 42 -25.72 14.75 -5.48
N PHE A 43 -26.46 15.00 -6.55
CA PHE A 43 -27.87 15.41 -6.49
C PHE A 43 -28.82 14.32 -5.96
N ASP A 44 -28.32 13.11 -5.66
CA ASP A 44 -29.13 11.95 -5.27
C ASP A 44 -29.40 11.83 -3.76
N GLY A 45 -28.88 12.76 -2.95
CA GLY A 45 -29.15 12.82 -1.51
C GLY A 45 -28.63 11.62 -0.71
N ARG A 46 -27.85 10.72 -1.34
CA ARG A 46 -27.16 9.64 -0.64
C ARG A 46 -25.82 10.18 -0.17
N ALA A 47 -25.54 10.05 1.12
CA ALA A 47 -24.20 10.29 1.63
C ALA A 47 -23.19 9.46 0.83
N GLN A 48 -22.00 10.01 0.62
CA GLN A 48 -20.87 9.32 -0.01
C GLN A 48 -20.33 8.21 0.93
N ASP A 49 -21.19 7.33 1.45
CA ASP A 49 -20.87 6.37 2.52
C ASP A 49 -19.78 5.36 2.12
N ASP A 50 -19.52 5.18 0.82
CA ASP A 50 -18.43 4.37 0.29
C ASP A 50 -17.06 5.08 0.28
N PHE A 51 -17.01 6.38 0.55
CA PHE A 51 -15.77 7.17 0.47
C PHE A 51 -14.98 7.09 1.77
N LEU A 52 -13.66 6.93 1.62
CA LEU A 52 -12.75 6.94 2.75
C LEU A 52 -12.35 8.39 3.04
N HIS A 53 -13.03 9.01 3.99
CA HIS A 53 -12.71 10.35 4.46
C HIS A 53 -11.53 10.31 5.42
N VAL A 54 -10.44 10.98 5.05
CA VAL A 54 -9.21 11.06 5.83
C VAL A 54 -8.69 12.49 5.87
N LEU A 55 -7.74 12.76 6.75
CA LEU A 55 -7.01 14.02 6.81
C LEU A 55 -5.59 13.85 6.28
N VAL A 56 -5.05 14.86 5.61
CA VAL A 56 -3.60 15.01 5.39
C VAL A 56 -3.21 16.31 6.06
N GLY A 57 -2.57 16.21 7.24
CA GLY A 57 -2.45 17.36 8.13
C GLY A 57 -3.83 17.80 8.64
N ASP A 58 -4.24 19.01 8.30
CA ASP A 58 -5.59 19.55 8.57
C ASP A 58 -6.54 19.46 7.35
N ASP A 59 -6.02 19.09 6.18
CA ASP A 59 -6.78 19.12 4.94
C ASP A 59 -7.62 17.85 4.76
N PRO A 60 -8.94 17.97 4.48
CA PRO A 60 -9.81 16.83 4.25
C PRO A 60 -9.59 16.24 2.84
N TYR A 61 -9.42 14.92 2.79
CA TYR A 61 -9.26 14.13 1.58
C TYR A 61 -10.31 13.03 1.50
N ILE A 62 -10.68 12.68 0.27
CA ILE A 62 -11.40 11.46 -0.06
C ILE A 62 -10.43 10.53 -0.77
N ALA A 63 -10.34 9.29 -0.31
CA ALA A 63 -9.42 8.28 -0.81
C ALA A 63 -10.14 6.96 -1.15
N GLY A 64 -9.44 6.07 -1.86
CA GLY A 64 -9.96 4.75 -2.22
C GLY A 64 -10.99 4.80 -3.36
N VAL A 65 -10.95 5.83 -4.20
CA VAL A 65 -11.94 6.10 -5.25
C VAL A 65 -11.29 6.07 -6.63
N SER A 66 -12.08 5.75 -7.66
CA SER A 66 -11.59 5.80 -9.04
C SER A 66 -11.24 7.24 -9.44
N SER A 67 -10.18 7.40 -10.25
CA SER A 67 -9.64 8.71 -10.62
C SER A 67 -10.59 9.58 -11.44
N ASP A 68 -11.57 8.97 -12.13
CA ASP A 68 -12.62 9.66 -12.88
C ASP A 68 -13.72 10.29 -12.01
N ARG A 69 -13.72 10.02 -10.70
CA ARG A 69 -14.75 10.53 -9.76
C ARG A 69 -14.45 11.92 -9.19
N ALA A 70 -13.21 12.38 -9.27
CA ALA A 70 -12.80 13.68 -8.76
C ALA A 70 -12.72 14.69 -9.91
N GLU A 71 -13.40 15.83 -9.77
CA GLU A 71 -13.42 16.87 -10.81
C GLU A 71 -12.02 17.47 -10.99
N MET A 72 -11.54 17.47 -12.24
CA MET A 72 -10.25 18.05 -12.63
C MET A 72 -9.08 17.53 -11.79
N TRP A 73 -9.15 16.28 -11.31
CA TRP A 73 -8.06 15.65 -10.58
C TRP A 73 -7.39 14.58 -11.45
N GLU A 74 -6.10 14.75 -11.68
CA GLU A 74 -5.29 13.78 -12.41
C GLU A 74 -4.56 12.84 -11.45
N ARG A 75 -4.47 11.58 -11.86
CA ARG A 75 -3.71 10.57 -11.14
C ARG A 75 -2.21 10.88 -11.25
N SER A 76 -1.51 10.86 -10.11
CA SER A 76 -0.05 10.99 -10.08
C SER A 76 0.64 9.74 -10.63
N LEU A 77 1.15 9.81 -11.86
CA LEU A 77 1.93 8.76 -12.52
C LEU A 77 3.38 9.20 -12.71
N HIS A 78 4.13 9.28 -11.61
CA HIS A 78 5.53 9.74 -11.64
C HIS A 78 6.34 9.14 -10.49
N ALA A 79 7.67 9.16 -10.62
CA ALA A 79 8.59 8.58 -9.65
C ALA A 79 8.43 9.12 -8.22
N ASP A 80 8.04 10.40 -8.08
CA ASP A 80 7.84 11.06 -6.78
C ASP A 80 6.48 10.76 -6.11
N TYR A 81 5.73 9.78 -6.61
CA TYR A 81 4.38 9.49 -6.15
C TYR A 81 4.28 9.27 -4.64
N ALA A 82 5.25 8.57 -4.05
CA ALA A 82 5.31 8.29 -2.61
C ALA A 82 5.37 9.55 -1.73
N ASN A 83 5.81 10.69 -2.29
CA ASN A 83 5.91 11.96 -1.57
C ASN A 83 4.66 12.84 -1.71
N THR A 84 3.69 12.45 -2.55
CA THR A 84 2.48 13.25 -2.77
C THR A 84 1.52 13.22 -1.56
N PRO A 85 0.70 14.28 -1.37
CA PRO A 85 -0.39 14.28 -0.41
C PRO A 85 -1.42 13.16 -0.68
N SER A 86 -1.69 12.86 -1.95
CA SER A 86 -2.60 11.77 -2.34
C SER A 86 -2.08 10.41 -1.86
N TYR A 87 -0.77 10.16 -1.91
CA TYR A 87 -0.18 8.94 -1.36
C TYR A 87 -0.33 8.85 0.16
N GLN A 88 -0.15 9.98 0.87
CA GLN A 88 -0.39 10.04 2.31
C GLN A 88 -1.87 9.83 2.67
N ALA A 89 -2.80 10.36 1.88
CA ALA A 89 -4.23 10.11 2.04
C ALA A 89 -4.56 8.62 1.86
N LEU A 90 -3.98 7.94 0.86
CA LEU A 90 -4.16 6.50 0.66
C LEU A 90 -3.57 5.66 1.80
N PHE A 91 -2.42 6.08 2.33
CA PHE A 91 -1.86 5.49 3.54
C PHE A 91 -2.82 5.60 4.73
N HIS A 92 -3.33 6.81 5.02
CA HIS A 92 -4.31 7.02 6.07
C HIS A 92 -5.61 6.26 5.84
N ALA A 93 -6.04 6.12 4.58
CA ALA A 93 -7.21 5.34 4.20
C ALA A 93 -7.01 3.85 4.52
N GLY A 94 -5.81 3.33 4.29
CA GLY A 94 -5.44 1.98 4.70
C GLY A 94 -5.55 1.79 6.22
N LEU A 95 -5.01 2.72 7.01
CA LEU A 95 -5.13 2.69 8.47
C LEU A 95 -6.59 2.80 8.95
N LEU A 96 -7.39 3.63 8.26
CA LEU A 96 -8.82 3.78 8.53
C LEU A 96 -9.53 2.43 8.35
N MET A 97 -9.32 1.78 7.20
CA MET A 97 -9.88 0.48 6.85
C MET A 97 -9.48 -0.62 7.84
N ALA A 98 -8.22 -0.63 8.29
CA ALA A 98 -7.73 -1.65 9.25
C ALA A 98 -8.36 -1.55 10.64
N GLY A 99 -9.00 -0.43 11.00
CA GLY A 99 -9.80 -0.32 12.23
C GLY A 99 -9.01 -0.30 13.56
N THR A 100 -7.68 -0.46 13.54
CA THR A 100 -6.80 -0.41 14.72
C THR A 100 -6.28 1.00 15.04
N THR A 101 -5.95 1.27 16.31
CA THR A 101 -5.26 2.50 16.75
C THR A 101 -3.76 2.31 16.93
N ASP A 102 -3.30 1.06 17.06
CA ASP A 102 -1.92 0.74 17.37
C ASP A 102 -1.44 -0.34 16.40
N VAL A 103 -0.50 0.04 15.53
CA VAL A 103 0.09 -0.84 14.51
C VAL A 103 1.49 -1.21 14.97
N LYS A 104 1.67 -2.47 15.36
CA LYS A 104 2.98 -2.99 15.81
C LYS A 104 3.98 -3.09 14.66
N MET A 105 3.50 -3.42 13.46
CA MET A 105 4.31 -3.49 12.26
C MET A 105 3.45 -3.18 11.02
N LEU A 106 3.88 -2.19 10.26
CA LEU A 106 3.39 -1.93 8.91
C LEU A 106 4.40 -2.48 7.91
N VAL A 107 3.98 -3.36 7.02
CA VAL A 107 4.79 -3.83 5.89
C VAL A 107 4.28 -3.14 4.63
N THR A 108 5.16 -2.46 3.92
CA THR A 108 4.81 -1.78 2.66
C THR A 108 5.84 -2.03 1.57
N GLY A 109 5.49 -1.66 0.34
CA GLY A 109 6.29 -1.95 -0.84
C GLY A 109 6.77 -0.69 -1.55
N LEU A 110 7.95 -0.77 -2.15
CA LEU A 110 8.40 0.15 -3.20
C LEU A 110 8.60 -0.63 -4.51
N PRO A 111 8.44 0.03 -5.67
CA PRO A 111 8.89 -0.50 -6.95
C PRO A 111 10.37 -0.88 -6.86
N VAL A 112 10.80 -1.91 -7.59
CA VAL A 112 12.12 -2.52 -7.40
C VAL A 112 13.24 -1.52 -7.63
N HIS A 113 13.13 -0.64 -8.63
CA HIS A 113 14.11 0.42 -8.87
C HIS A 113 14.24 1.40 -7.68
N GLN A 114 13.13 1.75 -7.01
CA GLN A 114 13.13 2.63 -5.84
C GLN A 114 13.61 1.89 -4.59
N TYR A 115 13.25 0.62 -4.45
CA TYR A 115 13.68 -0.24 -3.35
C TYR A 115 15.21 -0.37 -3.28
N LYS A 116 15.89 -0.33 -4.43
CA LYS A 116 17.37 -0.35 -4.49
C LYS A 116 18.02 0.87 -3.85
N ASP A 117 17.30 2.00 -3.77
CA ASP A 117 17.79 3.21 -3.11
C ASP A 117 17.48 3.16 -1.61
N GLU A 118 18.53 3.05 -0.79
CA GLU A 118 18.39 3.02 0.67
C GLU A 118 17.76 4.29 1.24
N LYS A 119 17.99 5.44 0.59
CA LYS A 119 17.44 6.72 1.05
C LYS A 119 15.93 6.76 0.84
N LEU A 120 15.43 6.23 -0.28
CA LEU A 120 13.99 6.16 -0.54
C LEU A 120 13.30 5.21 0.43
N ARG A 121 13.91 4.06 0.74
CA ARG A 121 13.40 3.14 1.77
C ARG A 121 13.33 3.81 3.13
N ALA A 122 14.44 4.40 3.59
CA ALA A 122 14.51 5.07 4.89
C ALA A 122 13.55 6.26 4.99
N ALA A 123 13.40 7.03 3.91
CA ALA A 123 12.46 8.15 3.88
C ALA A 123 11.00 7.68 4.01
N LEU A 124 10.62 6.59 3.33
CA LEU A 124 9.28 6.02 3.44
C LEU A 124 9.02 5.43 4.84
N GLU A 125 10.00 4.73 5.42
CA GLU A 125 9.91 4.23 6.79
C GLU A 125 9.71 5.37 7.78
N ALA A 126 10.55 6.42 7.72
CA ALA A 126 10.44 7.58 8.58
C ALA A 126 9.10 8.31 8.42
N LYS A 127 8.57 8.39 7.20
CA LYS A 127 7.27 9.00 6.91
C LYS A 127 6.10 8.25 7.56
N PHE A 128 6.20 6.93 7.66
CA PHE A 128 5.09 6.09 8.15
C PHE A 128 5.18 5.72 9.63
N ILE A 129 6.35 5.81 10.26
CA ILE A 129 6.51 5.61 11.70
C ILE A 129 5.93 6.80 12.48
N GLY A 130 5.29 6.54 13.62
CA GLY A 130 4.78 7.54 14.56
C GLY A 130 3.27 7.71 14.54
N GLU A 131 2.81 8.83 15.08
CA GLU A 131 1.39 9.14 15.24
C GLU A 131 0.81 9.83 14.01
N HIS A 132 -0.30 9.29 13.52
CA HIS A 132 -1.03 9.80 12.35
C HIS A 132 -2.46 10.14 12.72
N ARG A 133 -2.82 11.42 12.71
CA ARG A 133 -4.21 11.86 12.87
C ARG A 133 -4.95 11.66 11.56
N ILE A 134 -5.53 10.48 11.38
CA ILE A 134 -6.16 10.07 10.11
C ILE A 134 -7.56 10.62 9.91
N THR A 135 -8.29 10.95 10.99
CA THR A 135 -9.58 11.67 10.95
C THR A 135 -9.69 12.62 12.13
N PRO A 136 -10.66 13.54 12.19
CA PRO A 136 -10.81 14.45 13.34
C PRO A 136 -10.97 13.76 14.70
N LYS A 137 -11.42 12.50 14.71
CA LYS A 137 -11.67 11.72 15.93
C LYS A 137 -10.74 10.52 16.10
N ARG A 138 -9.81 10.28 15.16
CA ARG A 138 -8.99 9.06 15.17
C ARG A 138 -7.53 9.36 14.84
N THR A 139 -6.67 8.95 15.78
CA THR A 139 -5.22 8.91 15.63
C THR A 139 -4.79 7.45 15.65
N VAL A 140 -3.78 7.11 14.83
CA VAL A 140 -3.19 5.78 14.76
C VAL A 140 -1.70 5.90 14.94
N ASN A 141 -1.12 5.13 15.86
CA ASN A 141 0.32 5.04 16.07
C ASN A 141 0.90 3.84 15.32
N VAL A 142 1.97 4.05 14.55
CA VAL A 142 2.71 3.01 13.84
C VAL A 142 4.09 2.87 14.46
N GLU A 143 4.35 1.74 15.12
CA GLU A 143 5.59 1.54 15.88
C GLU A 143 6.79 1.21 14.99
N LYS A 144 6.57 0.39 13.96
CA LYS A 144 7.61 -0.08 13.05
C LYS A 144 7.08 -0.17 11.64
N VAL A 145 7.95 0.15 10.68
CA VAL A 145 7.68 -0.01 9.26
C VAL A 145 8.76 -0.91 8.66
N LYS A 146 8.39 -1.81 7.76
CA LYS A 146 9.30 -2.61 6.96
C LYS A 146 8.98 -2.38 5.49
N VAL A 147 9.94 -1.86 4.75
CA VAL A 147 9.81 -1.73 3.30
C VAL A 147 10.39 -2.97 2.60
N VAL A 148 9.63 -3.53 1.66
CA VAL A 148 10.05 -4.64 0.80
C VAL A 148 9.98 -4.25 -0.67
N ALA A 149 10.62 -5.02 -1.55
CA ALA A 149 10.36 -4.89 -2.98
C ALA A 149 8.97 -5.48 -3.27
N GLN A 150 8.11 -4.72 -3.97
CA GLN A 150 6.70 -5.11 -4.21
C GLN A 150 6.51 -6.56 -4.70
N PRO A 151 7.27 -7.07 -5.69
CA PRO A 151 7.06 -8.43 -6.19
C PRO A 151 7.29 -9.53 -5.14
N VAL A 152 8.11 -9.27 -4.11
CA VAL A 152 8.43 -10.26 -3.07
C VAL A 152 7.19 -10.64 -2.24
N GLY A 153 6.22 -9.73 -2.10
CA GLY A 153 5.00 -10.00 -1.36
C GLY A 153 4.20 -11.17 -1.94
N GLY A 154 4.06 -11.22 -3.28
CA GLY A 154 3.36 -12.31 -3.96
C GLY A 154 4.06 -13.65 -3.83
N LEU A 155 5.40 -13.66 -3.81
CA LEU A 155 6.14 -14.90 -3.56
C LEU A 155 5.91 -15.44 -2.15
N PHE A 156 5.96 -14.57 -1.12
CA PHE A 156 5.68 -15.03 0.24
C PHE A 156 4.26 -15.51 0.43
N ASP A 157 3.29 -14.88 -0.26
CA ASP A 157 1.92 -15.38 -0.27
C ASP A 157 1.84 -16.78 -0.86
N MET A 158 2.44 -17.01 -2.04
CA MET A 158 2.50 -18.33 -2.67
C MET A 158 3.18 -19.38 -1.77
N ILE A 159 4.31 -19.06 -1.14
CA ILE A 159 5.02 -19.97 -0.23
C ILE A 159 4.16 -20.33 0.99
N ASN A 160 3.37 -19.39 1.50
CA ASN A 160 2.52 -19.61 2.67
C ASN A 160 1.22 -20.38 2.34
N GLN A 161 0.87 -20.51 1.06
CA GLN A 161 -0.26 -21.34 0.66
C GLN A 161 0.16 -22.81 0.75
N GLU A 162 -0.49 -23.57 1.64
CA GLU A 162 -0.37 -25.02 1.72
C GLU A 162 -1.06 -25.64 0.50
N ASP A 163 -0.33 -25.71 -0.62
CA ASP A 163 -0.74 -26.37 -1.84
C ASP A 163 0.30 -27.43 -2.20
N GLU A 164 -0.12 -28.69 -2.34
CA GLU A 164 0.76 -29.79 -2.74
C GLU A 164 1.28 -29.63 -4.18
N GLU A 165 0.61 -28.81 -5.01
CA GLU A 165 1.08 -28.46 -6.35
C GLU A 165 2.16 -27.37 -6.34
N ASN A 166 2.34 -26.65 -5.23
CA ASN A 166 3.39 -25.64 -5.14
C ASN A 166 4.77 -26.29 -5.22
N PRO A 167 5.68 -25.78 -6.07
CA PRO A 167 7.02 -26.30 -6.14
C PRO A 167 7.71 -26.15 -4.79
N GLN A 168 8.43 -27.19 -4.36
CA GLN A 168 9.30 -27.09 -3.19
C GLN A 168 10.38 -26.04 -3.47
N ILE A 169 10.30 -24.91 -2.77
CA ILE A 169 11.30 -23.86 -2.84
C ILE A 169 12.36 -24.16 -1.79
N ASP A 170 13.46 -24.76 -2.25
CA ASP A 170 14.67 -24.94 -1.46
C ASP A 170 15.66 -23.77 -1.67
N GLU A 171 16.82 -23.85 -1.01
CA GLU A 171 17.84 -22.80 -1.09
C GLU A 171 18.45 -22.67 -2.50
N ASP A 172 18.43 -23.74 -3.31
CA ASP A 172 18.98 -23.78 -4.66
C ASP A 172 18.00 -23.29 -5.73
N ALA A 173 16.73 -23.12 -5.37
CA ALA A 173 15.69 -22.63 -6.24
C ALA A 173 16.05 -21.27 -6.89
N ARG A 174 15.76 -21.16 -8.19
CA ARG A 174 15.86 -19.92 -8.96
C ARG A 174 14.47 -19.47 -9.37
N ILE A 175 14.01 -18.39 -8.77
CA ILE A 175 12.65 -17.91 -8.90
C ILE A 175 12.69 -16.52 -9.50
N LEU A 176 12.05 -16.36 -10.66
CA LEU A 176 11.77 -15.06 -11.23
C LEU A 176 10.32 -14.70 -10.94
N VAL A 177 10.11 -13.67 -10.14
CA VAL A 177 8.76 -13.12 -9.90
C VAL A 177 8.59 -11.92 -10.83
N ILE A 178 7.50 -11.90 -11.57
CA ILE A 178 7.13 -10.80 -12.47
C ILE A 178 5.81 -10.23 -11.95
N ASP A 179 5.81 -8.93 -11.64
CA ASP A 179 4.68 -8.17 -11.13
C ASP A 179 4.23 -7.14 -12.18
N PRO A 180 3.32 -7.54 -13.09
CA PRO A 180 2.76 -6.62 -14.07
C PRO A 180 1.74 -5.69 -13.39
N GLY A 181 2.14 -4.42 -13.26
CA GLY A 181 1.29 -3.34 -12.77
C GLY A 181 0.58 -2.56 -13.87
N PHE A 182 -0.15 -1.52 -13.47
CA PHE A 182 -0.84 -0.63 -14.41
C PHE A 182 0.12 0.27 -15.19
N PHE A 183 1.20 0.72 -14.56
CA PHE A 183 2.15 1.69 -15.11
C PHE A 183 3.57 1.12 -15.29
N SER A 184 3.92 0.09 -14.53
CA SER A 184 5.24 -0.53 -14.52
C SER A 184 5.14 -2.06 -14.55
N ILE A 185 6.23 -2.71 -14.93
CA ILE A 185 6.41 -4.15 -14.76
C ILE A 185 7.63 -4.33 -13.87
N ASP A 186 7.40 -4.73 -12.64
CA ASP A 186 8.47 -4.97 -11.68
C ASP A 186 8.86 -6.45 -11.71
N TRP A 187 10.14 -6.76 -11.54
CA TRP A 187 10.58 -8.16 -11.41
C TRP A 187 11.70 -8.30 -10.39
N VAL A 188 11.69 -9.44 -9.70
CA VAL A 188 12.78 -9.86 -8.82
C VAL A 188 13.26 -11.25 -9.16
N LEU A 189 14.58 -11.42 -9.21
CA LEU A 189 15.21 -12.72 -9.24
C LEU A 189 15.62 -13.11 -7.84
N ILE A 190 15.20 -14.28 -7.37
CA ILE A 190 15.68 -14.92 -6.16
C ILE A 190 16.46 -16.15 -6.58
N ALA A 191 17.70 -16.25 -6.08
CA ALA A 191 18.58 -17.39 -6.32
C ALA A 191 19.48 -17.57 -5.11
N ASN A 192 19.81 -18.81 -4.77
CA ASN A 192 20.64 -19.15 -3.62
C ASN A 192 20.05 -18.58 -2.30
N GLY A 193 18.73 -18.67 -2.14
CA GLY A 193 18.00 -18.08 -1.01
C GLY A 193 18.04 -16.55 -0.89
N GLN A 194 18.55 -15.82 -1.90
CA GLN A 194 18.78 -14.38 -1.83
C GLN A 194 18.17 -13.61 -2.99
N LEU A 195 17.71 -12.39 -2.69
CA LEU A 195 17.26 -11.42 -3.67
C LEU A 195 18.43 -10.88 -4.50
N GLN A 196 18.46 -11.22 -5.79
CA GLN A 196 19.49 -10.81 -6.74
C GLN A 196 19.16 -9.42 -7.33
N LEU A 197 19.42 -8.36 -6.56
CA LEU A 197 19.07 -6.98 -6.93
C LEU A 197 19.66 -6.52 -8.27
N ARG A 198 20.86 -7.00 -8.65
CA ARG A 198 21.49 -6.64 -9.94
C ARG A 198 20.72 -7.18 -11.15
N SER A 199 19.97 -8.27 -10.96
CA SER A 199 19.17 -8.93 -12.00
C SER A 199 17.66 -8.66 -11.87
N SER A 200 17.29 -7.74 -10.97
CA SER A 200 15.91 -7.34 -10.66
C SER A 200 15.66 -5.92 -11.16
N GLY A 201 14.42 -5.51 -11.45
CA GLY A 201 14.14 -4.20 -12.04
C GLY A 201 12.67 -3.80 -12.10
N THR A 202 12.43 -2.67 -12.76
CA THR A 202 11.13 -2.06 -13.07
C THR A 202 11.11 -1.65 -14.54
#